data_AF-A0A6S6SG71-F1
#
_entry.id   AF-A0A6S6SG71-F1
#
_cell.length_a   1.000
_cell.length_b   1.000
_cell.length_c   1.000
_cell.angle_alpha   90.00
_cell.angle_beta   90.00
_cell.angle_gamma   90.00
#
_symmetry.space_group_name_H-M   'P 1'
#
loop_
_entity.id
_entity.type
_entity.pdbx_description
1 polymer ?
#
loop_
_entity_poly.entity_id
_entity_poly.type
_entity_poly.pdbx_seq_one_letter_code
_entity_poly.pdbx_strand_id
1 'polypeptide(L)'
;METIKKNNLSFFERVKEFNLLESILTSLIPEEFEVSQLAIYCNKHNSTIRIHLAKNYKEGKDYYQKVVGGKILIARPVAIQIRRYYANKEK
;
A
#
# COMPACT_ATOMS: atom_id res chain seq x y z
N MET A 1 12.89 34.16 23.57
CA MET A 1 12.67 32.84 24.18
C MET A 1 11.20 32.50 23.99
N GLU A 2 10.86 31.76 22.94
CA GLU A 2 9.48 31.29 22.73
C GLU A 2 9.22 30.12 23.69
N THR A 3 8.25 30.31 24.57
CA THR A 3 7.75 29.29 25.49
C THR A 3 7.12 28.15 24.71
N ILE A 4 7.71 26.95 24.81
CA ILE A 4 7.10 25.69 24.40
C ILE A 4 5.82 25.52 25.24
N LYS A 5 4.65 25.79 24.64
CA LYS A 5 3.36 25.45 25.24
C LYS A 5 3.32 23.94 25.42
N LYS A 6 3.36 23.47 26.68
CA LYS A 6 3.10 22.06 26.99
C LYS A 6 1.65 21.75 26.58
N ASN A 7 1.49 20.92 25.55
CA ASN A 7 0.19 20.40 25.11
C ASN A 7 -0.41 19.53 26.23
N ASN A 8 -1.28 20.13 27.05
CA ASN A 8 -2.11 19.44 28.05
C ASN A 8 -3.38 18.87 27.40
N LEU A 9 -3.21 18.13 26.30
CA LEU A 9 -4.32 17.37 25.70
C LEU A 9 -4.66 16.20 26.61
N SER A 10 -5.95 16.05 26.89
CA SER A 10 -6.50 14.87 27.55
C SER A 10 -6.23 13.62 26.73
N PHE A 11 -6.30 12.45 27.37
CA PHE A 11 -6.13 11.17 26.69
C PHE A 11 -7.08 11.03 25.48
N PHE A 12 -8.35 11.41 25.63
CA PHE A 12 -9.34 11.33 24.55
C PHE A 12 -9.01 12.25 23.37
N GLU A 13 -8.52 13.46 23.64
CA GLU A 13 -8.11 14.39 22.58
C GLU A 13 -6.90 13.84 21.81
N ARG A 14 -5.93 13.24 22.51
CA ARG A 14 -4.77 12.58 21.88
C ARG A 14 -5.18 11.40 20.99
N VAL A 15 -6.12 10.58 21.45
CA VAL A 15 -6.66 9.46 20.65
C VAL A 15 -7.36 10.00 19.39
N LYS A 16 -8.13 11.09 19.51
CA LYS A 16 -8.79 11.72 18.37
C LYS A 16 -7.79 12.29 17.36
N GLU A 17 -6.76 12.99 17.83
CA GLU A 17 -5.68 13.49 16.97
C GLU A 17 -4.92 12.37 16.27
N PHE A 18 -4.63 11.28 17.00
CA PHE A 18 -3.95 10.11 16.42
C PHE A 18 -4.79 9.46 15.31
N ASN A 19 -6.09 9.23 15.55
CA ASN A 19 -6.98 8.66 14.55
C ASN A 19 -7.13 9.57 13.32
N LEU A 20 -7.14 10.89 13.52
CA LEU A 20 -7.16 11.85 12.42
C LEU A 20 -5.87 11.77 11.60
N LEU A 21 -4.72 11.74 12.27
CA LEU A 21 -3.42 11.62 11.62
C LEU A 21 -3.31 10.30 10.84
N GLU A 22 -3.73 9.19 11.43
CA GLU A 22 -3.75 7.88 10.78
C GLU A 22 -4.61 7.90 9.51
N SER A 23 -5.79 8.49 9.59
CA SER A 23 -6.70 8.65 8.44
C SER A 23 -6.05 9.46 7.31
N ILE A 24 -5.45 10.61 7.65
CA ILE A 24 -4.74 11.46 6.69
C ILE A 24 -3.59 10.68 6.05
N LEU A 25 -2.71 10.07 6.85
CA LEU A 25 -1.57 9.31 6.34
C LEU A 25 -2.01 8.15 5.43
N THR A 26 -3.09 7.46 5.78
CA THR A 26 -3.63 6.35 4.98
C THR A 26 -4.17 6.84 3.64
N SER A 27 -4.84 8.00 3.62
CA SER A 27 -5.37 8.60 2.39
C SER A 27 -4.30 9.03 1.37
N LEU A 28 -3.06 9.23 1.81
CA LEU A 28 -1.94 9.55 0.93
C LEU A 28 -1.42 8.33 0.15
N ILE A 29 -1.76 7.12 0.59
CA ILE A 29 -1.38 5.90 -0.10
C ILE A 29 -2.43 5.63 -1.19
N PRO A 30 -2.06 5.26 -2.42
CA PRO A 30 -3.04 4.81 -3.41
C PRO A 30 -3.82 3.57 -2.94
N GLU A 31 -5.12 3.51 -3.22
CA GLU A 31 -5.95 2.32 -2.95
C GLU A 31 -5.60 1.15 -3.87
N GLU A 32 -5.04 1.46 -5.04
CA GLU A 32 -4.66 0.49 -6.05
C GLU A 32 -3.29 0.85 -6.65
N PHE A 33 -2.58 -0.19 -7.09
CA PHE A 33 -1.27 -0.05 -7.72
C PHE A 33 -1.27 -0.75 -9.08
N GLU A 34 -0.60 -0.13 -10.06
CA GLU A 34 -0.31 -0.80 -11.31
C GLU A 34 0.78 -1.85 -11.12
N VAL A 35 0.72 -2.95 -11.88
CA VAL A 35 1.81 -3.95 -11.92
C VAL A 35 3.17 -3.31 -12.15
N SER A 36 3.24 -2.31 -13.04
CA SER A 36 4.46 -1.55 -13.36
C SER A 36 5.04 -0.84 -12.14
N GLN A 37 4.20 -0.18 -11.36
CA GLN A 37 4.61 0.51 -10.14
C GLN A 37 5.09 -0.49 -9.08
N LEU A 38 4.34 -1.57 -8.88
CA LEU A 38 4.71 -2.59 -7.90
C LEU A 38 6.02 -3.30 -8.26
N ALA A 39 6.24 -3.54 -9.56
CA ALA A 39 7.48 -4.11 -10.08
C ALA A 39 8.69 -3.24 -9.75
N ILE A 40 8.59 -1.92 -9.94
CA ILE A 40 9.63 -0.95 -9.53
C ILE A 40 9.88 -1.03 -8.02
N TYR A 41 8.83 -1.01 -7.20
CA TYR A 41 8.96 -1.05 -5.73
C TYR A 41 9.54 -2.36 -5.19
N CYS A 42 9.38 -3.47 -5.92
CA CYS A 42 9.93 -4.76 -5.55
C CYS A 42 11.30 -5.04 -6.20
N ASN A 43 11.80 -4.13 -7.04
CA ASN A 43 12.96 -4.35 -7.90
C ASN A 43 12.83 -5.68 -8.69
N LYS A 44 11.69 -5.88 -9.36
CA LYS A 44 11.38 -7.06 -10.16
C LYS A 44 10.85 -6.65 -11.53
N HIS A 45 10.84 -7.59 -12.47
CA HIS A 45 10.23 -7.38 -13.77
C HIS A 45 8.69 -7.51 -13.69
N ASN A 46 7.97 -6.81 -14.58
CA ASN A 46 6.51 -6.85 -14.66
C ASN A 46 5.96 -8.28 -14.81
N SER A 47 6.65 -9.12 -15.60
CA SER A 47 6.26 -10.53 -15.78
C SER A 47 6.34 -11.32 -14.48
N THR A 48 7.35 -11.08 -13.64
CA THR A 48 7.51 -11.74 -12.34
C THR A 48 6.34 -11.43 -11.42
N ILE A 49 5.91 -10.16 -11.37
CA ILE A 49 4.73 -9.76 -10.58
C ILE A 49 3.45 -10.38 -11.14
N ARG A 50 3.27 -10.39 -12.47
CA ARG A 50 2.11 -11.03 -13.11
C ARG A 50 2.01 -12.53 -12.81
N ILE A 51 3.11 -13.25 -12.95
CA ILE A 51 3.18 -14.69 -12.66
C ILE A 51 2.86 -14.94 -11.18
N HIS A 52 3.40 -14.11 -10.28
CA HIS A 52 3.12 -14.21 -8.86
C HIS A 52 1.65 -13.95 -8.53
N LEU A 53 1.02 -12.94 -9.15
CA LEU A 53 -0.41 -12.68 -9.01
C LEU A 53 -1.25 -13.88 -9.46
N ALA A 54 -1.03 -14.35 -10.68
CA ALA A 54 -1.80 -15.47 -11.25
C ALA A 54 -1.67 -16.78 -10.44
N LYS A 55 -0.54 -16.97 -9.74
CA LYS A 55 -0.29 -18.17 -8.93
C LYS A 55 -0.88 -18.11 -7.52
N ASN A 56 -0.96 -16.92 -6.91
CA ASN A 56 -1.22 -16.79 -5.47
C ASN A 56 -2.49 -15.99 -5.13
N TYR A 57 -3.10 -15.33 -6.11
CA TYR A 57 -4.21 -14.40 -5.90
C TYR A 57 -5.32 -14.61 -6.94
N LYS A 58 -6.53 -14.16 -6.62
CA LYS A 58 -7.72 -14.34 -7.46
C LYS A 58 -8.04 -13.08 -8.26
N GLU A 59 -8.06 -13.19 -9.58
CA GLU A 59 -8.52 -12.12 -10.47
C GLU A 59 -9.98 -11.74 -10.19
N GLY A 60 -10.29 -10.45 -10.30
CA GLY A 60 -11.60 -9.86 -9.97
C GLY A 60 -11.81 -9.58 -8.48
N LYS A 61 -10.97 -10.13 -7.59
CA LYS A 61 -10.98 -9.85 -6.16
C LYS A 61 -9.72 -9.11 -5.70
N ASP A 62 -8.56 -9.68 -6.00
CA ASP A 62 -7.27 -9.22 -5.46
C ASP A 62 -6.54 -8.31 -6.45
N TYR A 63 -6.76 -8.55 -7.74
CA TYR A 63 -6.30 -7.73 -8.86
C TYR A 63 -7.29 -7.85 -10.00
N TYR A 64 -7.30 -6.87 -10.90
CA TYR A 64 -8.17 -6.89 -12.08
C TYR A 64 -7.59 -6.06 -13.22
N GLN A 65 -8.11 -6.31 -14.41
CA GLN A 65 -7.78 -5.56 -15.62
C GLN A 65 -9.06 -4.92 -16.15
N LYS A 66 -9.13 -3.58 -16.16
CA LYS A 66 -10.35 -2.85 -16.59
C LYS A 66 -10.67 -3.06 -18.07
N VAL A 67 -9.64 -3.23 -18.91
CA VAL A 67 -9.76 -3.37 -20.36
C VAL A 67 -8.82 -4.49 -20.82
N VAL A 68 -9.26 -5.34 -21.74
CA VAL A 68 -8.41 -6.40 -22.32
C VAL A 68 -7.16 -5.78 -22.94
N GLY A 69 -5.97 -6.24 -22.53
CA GLY A 69 -4.68 -5.66 -22.94
C GLY A 69 -4.27 -4.37 -22.21
N GLY A 70 -5.15 -3.82 -21.37
CA GLY A 70 -4.89 -2.63 -20.55
C GLY A 70 -4.02 -2.89 -19.32
N LYS A 71 -3.97 -1.90 -18.42
CA LYS A 71 -3.19 -2.00 -17.19
C LYS A 71 -3.87 -2.93 -16.18
N ILE A 72 -3.05 -3.71 -15.47
CA ILE A 72 -3.51 -4.53 -14.34
C ILE A 72 -3.36 -3.71 -13.06
N LEU A 73 -4.45 -3.59 -12.32
CA LEU A 73 -4.55 -2.90 -11.04
C LEU A 73 -4.63 -3.92 -9.92
N ILE A 74 -3.93 -3.63 -8.82
CA ILE A 74 -3.76 -4.52 -7.67
C ILE A 74 -4.24 -3.75 -6.44
N ALA A 75 -5.10 -4.37 -5.63
CA ALA A 75 -5.58 -3.75 -4.40
C ALA A 75 -4.41 -3.51 -3.41
N ARG A 76 -4.43 -2.37 -2.69
CA ARG A 76 -3.39 -2.00 -1.73
C ARG A 76 -3.00 -3.13 -0.75
N PRO A 77 -3.92 -3.87 -0.12
CA PRO A 77 -3.54 -4.94 0.81
C PRO A 77 -2.68 -6.03 0.14
N VAL A 78 -3.03 -6.38 -1.09
CA VAL A 78 -2.31 -7.37 -1.90
C VAL A 78 -0.95 -6.85 -2.33
N ALA A 79 -0.88 -5.60 -2.80
CA ALA A 79 0.38 -4.96 -3.16
C ALA A 79 1.38 -4.92 -1.99
N ILE A 80 0.91 -4.61 -0.77
CA ILE A 80 1.73 -4.63 0.46
C ILE A 80 2.24 -6.05 0.76
N GLN A 81 1.38 -7.07 0.64
CA GLN A 81 1.79 -8.46 0.86
C GLN A 81 2.88 -8.92 -0.12
N ILE A 82 2.70 -8.61 -1.41
CA ILE A 82 3.67 -8.94 -2.46
C ILE A 82 5.01 -8.25 -2.19
N ARG A 83 4.98 -6.96 -1.81
CA ARG A 83 6.19 -6.21 -1.47
C ARG A 83 6.92 -6.85 -0.29
N ARG A 84 6.20 -7.25 0.76
CA ARG A 84 6.79 -7.94 1.92
C ARG A 84 7.41 -9.29 1.52
N TYR A 85 6.74 -10.04 0.66
CA TYR A 85 7.24 -11.32 0.16
C TYR A 85 8.61 -11.16 -0.52
N TYR A 86 8.73 -10.21 -1.45
CA TYR A 86 9.99 -10.00 -2.17
C TYR A 86 11.09 -9.37 -1.29
N ALA A 87 10.73 -8.47 -0.37
CA ALA A 87 11.69 -7.91 0.59
C ALA A 87 12.29 -8.98 1.53
N ASN A 88 11.52 -10.02 1.88
CA ASN A 88 11.99 -11.11 2.74
C ASN A 88 12.82 -12.16 1.99
N LYS A 89 12.70 -12.25 0.66
CA LYS A 89 13.47 -13.19 -0.17
C LYS A 89 14.89 -12.75 -0.49
N GLU A 90 15.20 -11.47 -0.31
CA GLU A 90 16.53 -10.90 -0.56
C GLU A 90 17.43 -10.94 0.69
N LYS A 91 16.95 -11.57 1.77
CA LYS A 91 17.73 -11.89 2.99
C LYS A 91 18.18 -13.35 2.95
#